data_AF-A0A925ZQ99-F1
#
_entry.id   AF-A0A925ZQ99-F1
#
_cell.length_a   1.000
_cell.length_b   1.000
_cell.length_c   1.000
_cell.angle_alpha   90.00
_cell.angle_beta   90.00
_cell.angle_gamma   90.00
#
_symmetry.space_group_name_H-M   'P 1'
#
loop_
_entity.id
_entity.type
_entity.pdbx_description
1 polymer ?
#
loop_
_entity_poly.entity_id
_entity_poly.type
_entity_poly.pdbx_seq_one_letter_code
_entity_poly.pdbx_strand_id
1 'polypeptide(L)'
;ALALVARGSDGVAPIDAAALGQRLARPEYAEIAMVDVRDVLASRVLDTAALTTVVGDAPHNTDLTPVVMFAAPRAAYEPDPARGARNLAALLELRTPLPASRLAGGDAPELHAEVLRFGDALEQFLRGEILVVEGGQASSPSSAAIDAYLRAYAIAPDFPPPRGRLYPFAARFPELAERILPAMRDATPDEPRVWTAWLEHLKRIGDRERFDAALAEAQARFGTPELQSPG
;
A
#
# COMPACT_ATOMS: atom_id res chain seq x y z
N ALA A 1 1.01 5.71 5.92
CA ALA A 1 2.07 6.13 6.86
C ALA A 1 3.04 4.97 7.06
N LEU A 2 4.34 5.23 7.18
CA LEU A 2 5.35 4.23 7.56
C LEU A 2 5.74 4.51 9.02
N ALA A 3 5.64 3.50 9.89
CA ALA A 3 5.99 3.65 11.30
C ALA A 3 7.24 2.81 11.63
N LEU A 4 8.30 3.48 12.10
CA LEU A 4 9.48 2.83 12.68
C LEU A 4 9.27 2.72 14.19
N VAL A 5 9.03 1.51 14.71
CA VAL A 5 8.77 1.29 16.14
C VAL A 5 9.98 0.59 16.77
N ALA A 6 10.86 1.37 17.40
CA ALA A 6 12.14 0.90 17.93
C ALA A 6 12.11 0.32 19.36
N ARG A 7 10.94 0.17 20.00
CA ARG A 7 10.87 -0.39 21.35
C ARG A 7 10.26 -1.78 21.38
N GLY A 8 11.14 -2.78 21.33
CA GLY A 8 10.88 -4.13 21.79
C GLY A 8 11.98 -4.51 22.78
N SER A 9 11.80 -4.23 24.07
CA SER A 9 12.48 -5.04 25.08
C SER A 9 11.86 -6.45 25.06
N ASP A 10 12.62 -7.46 25.49
CA ASP A 10 12.18 -8.86 25.59
C ASP A 10 11.06 -9.12 26.63
N GLY A 11 10.27 -8.09 26.96
CA GLY A 11 9.13 -8.12 27.87
C GLY A 11 7.97 -7.21 27.46
N VAL A 12 7.87 -6.81 26.18
CA VAL A 12 6.71 -6.03 25.71
C VAL A 12 5.48 -6.93 25.69
N ALA A 13 4.48 -6.58 26.49
CA ALA A 13 3.19 -7.24 26.54
C ALA A 13 2.59 -7.35 25.13
N PRO A 14 1.87 -8.44 24.81
CA PRO A 14 1.12 -8.55 23.57
C PRO A 14 0.23 -7.32 23.34
N ILE A 15 0.08 -6.95 22.08
CA ILE A 15 -0.80 -5.86 21.66
C ILE A 15 -2.24 -6.33 21.86
N ASP A 16 -2.96 -5.63 22.74
CA ASP A 16 -4.40 -5.75 22.87
C ASP A 16 -5.07 -5.01 21.70
N ALA A 17 -5.53 -5.78 20.71
CA ALA A 17 -6.16 -5.26 19.52
C ALA A 17 -7.47 -4.51 19.83
N ALA A 18 -8.23 -4.94 20.84
CA ALA A 18 -9.46 -4.26 21.24
C ALA A 18 -9.16 -2.90 21.85
N ALA A 19 -8.15 -2.82 22.72
CA ALA A 19 -7.69 -1.55 23.29
C ALA A 19 -7.12 -0.61 22.22
N LEU A 20 -6.40 -1.14 21.22
CA LEU A 20 -5.91 -0.35 20.09
C LEU A 20 -7.07 0.16 19.22
N GLY A 21 -8.06 -0.67 18.92
CA GLY A 21 -9.25 -0.27 18.17
C GLY A 21 -10.04 0.84 18.87
N GLN A 22 -10.21 0.76 20.19
CA GLN A 22 -10.84 1.82 20.99
C GLN A 22 -10.06 3.15 20.93
N ARG A 23 -8.74 3.10 20.83
CA ARG A 23 -7.91 4.31 20.66
C ARG A 23 -8.08 4.90 19.27
N LEU A 24 -8.07 4.09 18.22
CA LEU A 24 -8.22 4.54 16.83
C LEU A 24 -9.62 5.09 16.54
N ALA A 25 -10.65 4.69 17.30
CA ALA A 25 -11.99 5.26 17.21
C ALA A 25 -12.08 6.73 17.68
N ARG A 26 -11.01 7.32 18.22
CA ARG A 26 -11.00 8.74 18.60
C ARG A 26 -11.00 9.64 17.35
N PRO A 27 -11.77 10.75 17.34
CA PRO A 27 -11.84 11.65 16.18
C PRO A 27 -10.48 12.17 15.71
N GLU A 28 -9.53 12.34 16.63
CA GLU A 28 -8.16 12.80 16.36
C GLU A 28 -7.41 11.93 15.33
N TYR A 29 -7.72 10.61 15.28
CA TYR A 29 -7.06 9.68 14.38
C TYR A 29 -7.81 9.50 13.05
N ALA A 30 -9.04 10.00 12.95
CA ALA A 30 -9.79 9.98 11.70
C ALA A 30 -9.11 10.83 10.61
N GLU A 31 -8.42 11.92 11.01
CA GLU A 31 -7.73 12.83 10.08
C GLU A 31 -6.51 12.20 9.40
N ILE A 32 -5.88 11.19 10.02
CA ILE A 32 -4.65 10.55 9.50
C ILE A 32 -4.94 9.22 8.76
N ALA A 33 -6.20 8.94 8.45
CA ALA A 33 -6.65 7.72 7.77
C ALA A 33 -6.15 6.40 8.42
N MET A 34 -5.87 6.43 9.73
CA MET A 34 -5.60 5.23 10.54
C MET A 34 -6.92 4.75 11.13
N VAL A 35 -7.78 4.21 10.26
CA VAL A 35 -9.16 3.85 10.62
C VAL A 35 -9.27 2.43 11.17
N ASP A 36 -8.31 1.56 10.87
CA ASP A 36 -8.30 0.16 11.29
C ASP A 36 -7.01 -0.22 12.03
N VAL A 37 -7.14 -1.07 13.05
CA VAL A 37 -6.04 -1.72 13.78
C VAL A 37 -5.08 -2.41 12.81
N ARG A 38 -5.63 -3.10 11.80
CA ARG A 38 -4.86 -3.77 10.75
C ARG A 38 -3.94 -2.80 10.02
N ASP A 39 -4.41 -1.61 9.66
CA ASP A 39 -3.63 -0.65 8.88
C ASP A 39 -2.42 -0.15 9.68
N VAL A 40 -2.59 0.07 10.98
CA VAL A 40 -1.50 0.43 11.89
C VAL A 40 -0.50 -0.71 12.00
N LEU A 41 -0.97 -1.94 12.25
CA LEU A 41 -0.09 -3.09 12.45
C LEU A 41 0.65 -3.50 11.16
N ALA A 42 0.00 -3.41 10.00
CA ALA A 42 0.59 -3.69 8.70
C ALA A 42 1.61 -2.62 8.28
N SER A 43 1.51 -1.40 8.82
CA SER A 43 2.49 -0.32 8.57
C SER A 43 3.83 -0.54 9.27
N ARG A 44 3.92 -1.53 10.17
CA ARG A 44 5.17 -1.93 10.80
C ARG A 44 6.07 -2.64 9.77
N VAL A 45 7.19 -1.99 9.45
CA VAL A 45 8.18 -2.57 8.53
C VAL A 45 9.24 -3.36 9.28
N LEU A 46 9.78 -2.81 10.36
CA LEU A 46 10.93 -3.36 11.07
C LEU A 46 10.59 -3.78 12.50
N ASP A 47 11.31 -4.78 12.99
CA ASP A 47 11.42 -5.10 14.41
C ASP A 47 12.63 -4.41 15.05
N THR A 48 12.85 -4.69 16.34
CA THR A 48 13.96 -4.11 17.10
C THR A 48 15.32 -4.54 16.56
N ALA A 49 15.49 -5.79 16.14
CA ALA A 49 16.76 -6.28 15.62
C ALA A 49 17.09 -5.64 14.26
N ALA A 50 16.09 -5.56 13.37
CA ALA A 50 16.20 -4.89 12.09
C ALA A 50 16.45 -3.38 12.25
N LEU A 51 15.77 -2.72 13.19
CA LEU A 51 16.05 -1.30 13.50
C LEU A 51 17.46 -1.09 14.04
N THR A 52 17.94 -1.97 14.92
CA THR A 52 19.33 -1.93 15.41
C THR A 52 20.32 -2.08 14.25
N THR A 53 20.01 -2.94 13.27
CA THR A 53 20.82 -3.10 12.06
C THR A 53 20.87 -1.82 11.22
N VAL A 54 19.75 -1.12 11.08
CA VAL A 54 19.67 0.14 10.31
C VAL A 54 20.39 1.29 11.02
N VAL A 55 20.21 1.41 12.33
CA VAL A 55 20.75 2.53 13.12
C VAL A 55 22.24 2.33 13.41
N GLY A 56 22.71 1.08 13.50
CA GLY A 56 24.09 0.75 13.83
C GLY A 56 24.49 1.36 15.18
N ASP A 57 25.62 2.06 15.21
CA ASP A 57 26.12 2.76 16.40
C ASP A 57 25.58 4.20 16.54
N ALA A 58 24.60 4.60 15.72
CA ALA A 58 24.08 5.96 15.78
C ALA A 58 23.34 6.23 17.10
N PRO A 59 23.40 7.46 17.66
CA PRO A 59 22.73 7.77 18.91
C PRO A 59 21.22 7.55 18.83
N HIS A 60 20.66 6.84 19.80
CA HIS A 60 19.22 6.63 19.89
C HIS A 60 18.53 7.89 20.41
N ASN A 61 18.04 8.71 19.48
CA ASN A 61 17.20 9.85 19.82
C ASN A 61 15.79 9.32 20.16
N THR A 62 15.38 9.41 21.42
CA THR A 62 14.04 9.01 21.86
C THR A 62 13.36 10.17 22.58
N ASP A 63 12.04 10.19 22.63
CA ASP A 63 11.26 11.22 23.35
C ASP A 63 11.71 11.37 24.82
N LEU A 64 12.24 10.30 25.42
CA LEU A 64 12.71 10.28 26.80
C LEU A 64 14.21 10.61 26.95
N THR A 65 14.98 10.52 25.87
CA THR A 65 16.42 10.78 25.84
C THR A 65 16.78 11.52 24.55
N PRO A 66 16.45 12.82 24.45
CA PRO A 66 16.75 13.58 23.26
C PRO A 66 18.25 13.78 23.12
N VAL A 67 18.81 13.41 21.96
CA VAL A 67 20.21 13.66 21.62
C VAL A 67 20.26 14.79 20.60
N VAL A 68 20.72 15.96 21.03
CA VAL A 68 20.91 17.13 20.15
C VAL A 68 22.27 17.01 19.48
N MET A 69 22.29 16.67 18.19
CA MET A 69 23.50 16.68 17.37
C MET A 69 23.63 18.02 16.64
N PHE A 70 24.74 18.72 16.86
CA PHE A 70 25.05 20.01 16.20
C PHE A 70 25.62 19.86 14.77
N ALA A 71 25.86 18.63 14.32
CA ALA A 71 26.28 18.32 12.96
C ALA A 71 25.16 17.53 12.27
N ALA A 72 24.35 18.20 11.46
CA ALA A 72 23.48 17.49 10.54
C ALA A 72 24.35 16.70 9.56
N PRO A 73 24.04 15.43 9.26
CA PRO A 73 24.81 14.65 8.30
C PRO A 73 24.88 15.42 6.98
N ARG A 74 26.09 15.64 6.44
CA ARG A 74 26.27 16.30 5.12
C ARG A 74 25.41 15.65 4.03
N ALA A 75 25.24 14.35 4.15
CA ALA A 75 24.34 13.55 3.33
C ALA A 75 22.92 14.14 3.28
N ALA A 76 22.35 14.64 4.37
CA ALA A 76 20.97 15.17 4.38
C ALA A 76 20.72 16.33 3.38
N TYR A 77 21.79 16.98 2.90
CA TYR A 77 21.73 18.10 1.95
C TYR A 77 22.28 17.77 0.56
N GLU A 78 22.70 16.53 0.31
CA GLU A 78 23.13 16.11 -1.03
C GLU A 78 21.92 15.96 -1.96
N PRO A 79 21.92 16.60 -3.14
CA PRO A 79 20.83 16.51 -4.10
C PRO A 79 20.86 15.15 -4.81
N ASP A 80 20.30 14.14 -4.16
CA ASP A 80 20.21 12.79 -4.68
C ASP A 80 18.74 12.33 -4.68
N PRO A 81 18.03 12.51 -5.81
CA PRO A 81 16.61 12.19 -5.90
C PRO A 81 16.31 10.70 -5.74
N ALA A 82 17.30 9.82 -5.94
CA ALA A 82 17.15 8.37 -5.83
C ALA A 82 17.41 7.84 -4.40
N ARG A 83 17.92 8.68 -3.49
CA ARG A 83 18.25 8.27 -2.12
C ARG A 83 17.05 7.73 -1.36
N GLY A 84 15.90 8.39 -1.48
CA GLY A 84 14.68 7.94 -0.82
C GLY A 84 14.28 6.53 -1.27
N ALA A 85 14.34 6.28 -2.58
CA ALA A 85 14.04 4.98 -3.16
C ALA A 85 15.03 3.89 -2.71
N ARG A 86 16.34 4.17 -2.71
CA ARG A 86 17.36 3.22 -2.24
C ARG A 86 17.25 2.92 -0.74
N ASN A 87 17.00 3.94 0.08
CA ASN A 87 16.79 3.75 1.51
C ASN A 87 15.53 2.92 1.76
N LEU A 88 14.43 3.22 1.07
CA LEU A 88 13.20 2.44 1.18
C LEU A 88 13.42 0.99 0.74
N ALA A 89 14.12 0.75 -0.37
CA ALA A 89 14.48 -0.58 -0.83
C ALA A 89 15.26 -1.34 0.26
N ALA A 90 16.29 -0.73 0.85
CA ALA A 90 17.06 -1.33 1.94
C ALA A 90 16.21 -1.64 3.18
N LEU A 91 15.25 -0.78 3.53
CA LEU A 91 14.32 -1.04 4.64
C LEU A 91 13.37 -2.20 4.33
N LEU A 92 12.90 -2.33 3.09
CA LEU A 92 12.03 -3.44 2.69
C LEU A 92 12.76 -4.78 2.72
N GLU A 93 14.05 -4.83 2.38
CA GLU A 93 14.85 -6.06 2.50
C GLU A 93 15.09 -6.49 3.96
N LEU A 94 14.94 -5.57 4.92
CA LEU A 94 15.00 -5.85 6.36
C LEU A 94 13.62 -6.05 6.98
N ARG A 95 12.54 -6.09 6.16
CA ARG A 95 11.18 -6.21 6.67
C ARG A 95 11.01 -7.48 7.48
N THR A 96 10.42 -7.34 8.66
CA THR A 96 10.10 -8.46 9.55
C THR A 96 8.59 -8.51 9.78
N PRO A 97 7.91 -9.61 9.40
CA PRO A 97 6.49 -9.77 9.69
C PRO A 97 6.18 -9.67 11.20
N LEU A 98 5.00 -9.15 11.55
CA LEU A 98 4.51 -9.16 12.93
C LEU A 98 4.37 -10.63 13.38
N PRO A 99 5.03 -11.10 14.46
CA PRO A 99 4.82 -12.45 14.94
C PRO A 99 3.45 -12.58 15.62
N ALA A 100 2.77 -13.72 15.45
CA ALA A 100 1.45 -13.98 16.03
C ALA A 100 1.44 -13.82 17.57
N SER A 101 2.55 -14.17 18.23
CA SER A 101 2.72 -14.01 19.70
C SER A 101 2.67 -12.56 20.18
N ARG A 102 2.70 -11.57 19.28
CA ARG A 102 2.56 -10.15 19.60
C ARG A 102 1.11 -9.68 19.63
N LEU A 103 0.14 -10.52 19.30
CA LEU A 103 -1.28 -10.20 19.39
C LEU A 103 -1.92 -10.97 20.55
N ALA A 104 -2.81 -10.31 21.28
CA ALA A 104 -3.66 -10.93 22.28
C ALA A 104 -5.15 -10.79 21.92
N GLY A 105 -5.97 -11.73 22.39
CA GLY A 105 -7.41 -11.78 22.16
C GLY A 105 -7.86 -13.03 21.42
N GLY A 106 -9.18 -13.26 21.41
CA GLY A 106 -9.80 -14.41 20.72
C GLY A 106 -9.62 -14.37 19.19
N ASP A 107 -9.71 -13.17 18.61
CA ASP A 107 -9.63 -12.94 17.15
C ASP A 107 -8.18 -12.68 16.66
N ALA A 108 -7.18 -12.96 17.51
CA ALA A 108 -5.78 -12.72 17.19
C ALA A 108 -5.29 -13.47 15.94
N PRO A 109 -5.67 -14.74 15.68
CA PRO A 109 -5.27 -15.45 14.47
C PRO A 109 -5.77 -14.80 13.17
N GLU A 110 -7.04 -14.39 13.14
CA GLU A 110 -7.67 -13.76 11.97
C GLU A 110 -7.05 -12.38 11.71
N LEU A 111 -6.88 -11.58 12.77
CA LEU A 111 -6.20 -10.28 12.67
C LEU A 111 -4.75 -10.45 12.21
N HIS A 112 -4.04 -11.47 12.69
CA HIS A 112 -2.67 -11.74 12.28
C HIS A 112 -2.58 -12.01 10.78
N ALA A 113 -3.44 -12.88 10.26
CA ALA A 113 -3.50 -13.20 8.83
C ALA A 113 -3.78 -11.95 7.99
N GLU A 114 -4.73 -11.11 8.43
CA GLU A 114 -5.06 -9.85 7.76
C GLU A 114 -3.90 -8.85 7.76
N VAL A 115 -3.18 -8.73 8.89
CA VAL A 115 -1.97 -7.88 8.99
C VAL A 115 -0.87 -8.36 8.06
N LEU A 116 -0.65 -9.67 7.95
CA LEU A 116 0.32 -10.23 7.01
C LEU A 116 -0.07 -9.92 5.56
N ARG A 117 -1.34 -10.19 5.19
CA ARG A 117 -1.89 -9.90 3.86
C ARG A 117 -1.70 -8.43 3.48
N PHE A 118 -2.06 -7.50 4.37
CA PHE A 118 -1.90 -6.07 4.12
C PHE A 118 -0.44 -5.63 4.08
N GLY A 119 0.42 -6.20 4.92
CA GLY A 119 1.85 -5.92 4.91
C GLY A 119 2.49 -6.34 3.58
N ASP A 120 2.09 -7.48 3.01
CA ASP A 120 2.61 -7.96 1.74
C ASP A 120 2.11 -7.10 0.56
N ALA A 121 0.85 -6.66 0.60
CA ALA A 121 0.33 -5.69 -0.36
C ALA A 121 1.07 -4.33 -0.27
N LEU A 122 1.33 -3.84 0.95
CA LEU A 122 2.10 -2.62 1.18
C LEU A 122 3.52 -2.74 0.63
N GLU A 123 4.21 -3.87 0.86
CA GLU A 123 5.54 -4.12 0.30
C GLU A 123 5.52 -4.04 -1.23
N GLN A 124 4.60 -4.74 -1.90
CA GLN A 124 4.50 -4.72 -3.36
C GLN A 124 4.18 -3.31 -3.88
N PHE A 125 3.32 -2.57 -3.18
CA PHE A 125 3.03 -1.18 -3.52
C PHE A 125 4.28 -0.30 -3.43
N LEU A 126 5.04 -0.39 -2.33
CA LEU A 126 6.27 0.38 -2.12
C LEU A 126 7.37 0.01 -3.13
N ARG A 127 7.47 -1.26 -3.55
CA ARG A 127 8.34 -1.68 -4.66
C ARG A 127 7.93 -0.99 -5.97
N GLY A 128 6.63 -0.83 -6.23
CA GLY A 128 6.13 -0.04 -7.35
C GLY A 128 6.56 1.42 -7.28
N GLU A 129 6.44 2.06 -6.12
CA GLU A 129 6.88 3.45 -5.91
C GLU A 129 8.38 3.64 -6.13
N ILE A 130 9.22 2.69 -5.68
CA ILE A 130 10.67 2.67 -5.94
C ILE A 130 10.92 2.68 -7.45
N LEU A 131 10.27 1.79 -8.19
CA LEU A 131 10.45 1.65 -9.64
C LEU A 131 9.98 2.90 -10.42
N VAL A 132 8.95 3.59 -9.94
CA VAL A 132 8.51 4.87 -10.52
C VAL A 132 9.57 5.95 -10.32
N VAL A 133 10.13 6.07 -9.11
CA VAL A 133 11.17 7.05 -8.82
C VAL A 133 12.45 6.77 -9.61
N GLU A 134 12.87 5.51 -9.69
CA GLU A 134 14.05 5.09 -10.45
C GLU A 134 13.88 5.28 -11.96
N GLY A 135 12.65 5.15 -12.48
CA GLY A 135 12.32 5.46 -13.87
C GLY A 135 12.36 6.96 -14.22
N GLY A 136 12.41 7.84 -13.23
CA GLY A 136 12.54 9.28 -13.41
C GLY A 136 11.33 9.93 -14.10
N GLN A 137 11.58 10.96 -14.92
CA GLN A 137 10.56 11.73 -15.65
C GLN A 137 10.08 11.02 -16.93
N ALA A 138 10.07 9.68 -16.94
CA ALA A 138 9.55 8.92 -18.07
C ALA A 138 8.09 9.30 -18.35
N SER A 139 7.71 9.30 -19.63
CA SER A 139 6.36 9.67 -20.05
C SER A 139 5.29 8.69 -19.58
N SER A 140 5.66 7.46 -19.21
CA SER A 140 4.79 6.36 -18.76
C SER A 140 5.53 5.49 -17.73
N PRO A 141 4.85 4.92 -16.71
CA PRO A 141 5.49 4.01 -15.75
C PRO A 141 6.01 2.73 -16.44
N SER A 142 7.07 2.15 -15.88
CA SER A 142 7.62 0.89 -16.40
C SER A 142 6.64 -0.28 -16.20
N SER A 143 6.76 -1.32 -17.04
CA SER A 143 6.00 -2.57 -16.87
C SER A 143 6.18 -3.14 -15.46
N ALA A 144 7.42 -3.12 -14.94
CA ALA A 144 7.73 -3.67 -13.63
C ALA A 144 7.02 -2.90 -12.50
N ALA A 145 6.87 -1.58 -12.61
CA ALA A 145 6.12 -0.78 -11.65
C ALA A 145 4.63 -1.17 -11.68
N ILE A 146 4.04 -1.29 -12.88
CA ILE A 146 2.65 -1.74 -13.06
C ILE A 146 2.45 -3.15 -12.48
N ASP A 147 3.39 -4.06 -12.72
CA ASP A 147 3.35 -5.41 -12.16
C ASP A 147 3.36 -5.43 -10.62
N ALA A 148 4.15 -4.56 -10.00
CA ALA A 148 4.19 -4.44 -8.55
C ALA A 148 2.86 -3.92 -7.98
N TYR A 149 2.26 -2.91 -8.61
CA TYR A 149 0.94 -2.42 -8.21
C TYR A 149 -0.18 -3.44 -8.43
N LEU A 150 -0.17 -4.17 -9.54
CA LEU A 150 -1.14 -5.24 -9.80
C LEU A 150 -1.00 -6.39 -8.79
N ARG A 151 0.23 -6.78 -8.42
CA ARG A 151 0.45 -7.75 -7.34
C ARG A 151 -0.09 -7.25 -6.00
N ALA A 152 0.17 -5.99 -5.65
CA ALA A 152 -0.36 -5.40 -4.42
C ALA A 152 -1.91 -5.44 -4.40
N TYR A 153 -2.54 -5.09 -5.52
CA TYR A 153 -3.99 -5.14 -5.67
C TYR A 153 -4.54 -6.57 -5.56
N ALA A 154 -3.89 -7.54 -6.19
CA ALA A 154 -4.31 -8.95 -6.15
C ALA A 154 -4.21 -9.55 -4.74
N ILE A 155 -3.22 -9.14 -3.93
CA ILE A 155 -3.06 -9.59 -2.53
C ILE A 155 -4.17 -9.00 -1.65
N ALA A 156 -4.43 -7.70 -1.79
CA ALA A 156 -5.44 -7.00 -1.01
C ALA A 156 -6.19 -5.96 -1.84
N PRO A 157 -7.30 -6.35 -2.50
CA PRO A 157 -8.05 -5.40 -3.32
C PRO A 157 -8.68 -4.26 -2.50
N ASP A 158 -8.99 -4.55 -1.23
CA ASP A 158 -9.48 -3.60 -0.26
C ASP A 158 -8.40 -2.60 0.21
N PHE A 159 -7.11 -2.90 0.04
CA PHE A 159 -6.01 -1.96 0.30
C PHE A 159 -6.03 -0.81 -0.71
N PRO A 160 -6.31 0.45 -0.30
CA PRO A 160 -6.56 1.54 -1.25
C PRO A 160 -5.39 1.99 -2.15
N PRO A 161 -4.11 2.02 -1.71
CA PRO A 161 -3.04 2.68 -2.48
C PRO A 161 -2.82 2.19 -3.91
N PRO A 162 -2.81 0.88 -4.23
CA PRO A 162 -2.66 0.41 -5.61
C PRO A 162 -3.74 0.97 -6.54
N ARG A 163 -5.00 1.04 -6.11
CA ARG A 163 -6.11 1.64 -6.89
C ARG A 163 -5.84 3.11 -7.21
N GLY A 164 -5.29 3.85 -6.24
CA GLY A 164 -4.90 5.25 -6.41
C GLY A 164 -3.81 5.47 -7.47
N ARG A 165 -3.05 4.44 -7.84
CA ARG A 165 -2.07 4.47 -8.94
C ARG A 165 -2.59 3.88 -10.24
N LEU A 166 -3.20 2.69 -10.17
CA LEU A 166 -3.63 1.90 -11.32
C LEU A 166 -4.72 2.61 -12.13
N TYR A 167 -5.74 3.19 -11.49
CA TYR A 167 -6.80 3.90 -12.21
C TYR A 167 -6.27 5.13 -12.97
N PRO A 168 -5.50 6.06 -12.35
CA PRO A 168 -4.89 7.16 -13.09
C PRO A 168 -3.98 6.71 -14.23
N PHE A 169 -3.20 5.63 -14.05
CA PHE A 169 -2.37 5.11 -15.14
C PHE A 169 -3.20 4.55 -16.29
N ALA A 170 -4.24 3.76 -16.03
CA ALA A 170 -5.15 3.27 -17.07
C ALA A 170 -5.89 4.42 -17.79
N ALA A 171 -6.31 5.45 -17.06
CA ALA A 171 -6.96 6.61 -17.66
C ALA A 171 -6.03 7.39 -18.58
N ARG A 172 -4.77 7.60 -18.17
CA ARG A 172 -3.77 8.39 -18.89
C ARG A 172 -3.11 7.65 -20.05
N PHE A 173 -2.91 6.34 -19.93
CA PHE A 173 -2.12 5.51 -20.85
C PHE A 173 -3.00 4.38 -21.43
N PRO A 174 -3.58 4.57 -22.63
CA PRO A 174 -4.49 3.59 -23.23
C PRO A 174 -3.90 2.19 -23.37
N GLU A 175 -2.61 2.08 -23.68
CA GLU A 175 -1.88 0.83 -23.79
C GLU A 175 -1.75 0.09 -22.45
N LEU A 176 -1.70 0.83 -21.33
CA LEU A 176 -1.68 0.23 -20.00
C LEU A 176 -3.08 -0.16 -19.53
N ALA A 177 -4.13 0.54 -19.95
CA ALA A 177 -5.51 0.19 -19.60
C ALA A 177 -5.91 -1.22 -20.05
N GLU A 178 -5.49 -1.63 -21.26
CA GLU A 178 -5.70 -2.97 -21.82
C GLU A 178 -5.05 -4.09 -20.98
N ARG A 179 -4.09 -3.74 -20.12
CA ARG A 179 -3.46 -4.68 -19.18
C ARG A 179 -3.99 -4.54 -17.76
N ILE A 180 -4.11 -3.30 -17.27
CA ILE A 180 -4.46 -2.99 -15.89
C ILE A 180 -5.91 -3.38 -15.60
N LEU A 181 -6.86 -2.92 -16.43
CA LEU A 181 -8.29 -3.04 -16.13
C LEU A 181 -8.77 -4.50 -16.18
N PRO A 182 -8.37 -5.33 -17.16
CA PRO A 182 -8.69 -6.76 -17.12
C PRO A 182 -8.11 -7.45 -15.89
N ALA A 183 -6.83 -7.20 -15.55
CA ALA A 183 -6.21 -7.81 -14.38
C ALA A 183 -6.90 -7.42 -13.07
N MET A 184 -7.31 -6.16 -12.93
CA MET A 184 -8.10 -5.72 -11.78
C MET A 184 -9.47 -6.39 -11.75
N ARG A 185 -10.15 -6.48 -12.90
CA ARG A 185 -11.50 -7.06 -13.00
C ARG A 185 -11.47 -8.54 -12.67
N ASP A 186 -10.47 -9.26 -13.13
CA ASP A 186 -10.33 -10.69 -12.86
C ASP A 186 -10.01 -10.94 -11.37
N ALA A 187 -9.29 -10.04 -10.71
CA ALA A 187 -9.03 -10.09 -9.26
C ALA A 187 -10.26 -9.73 -8.41
N THR A 188 -11.10 -8.81 -8.87
CA THR A 188 -12.35 -8.39 -8.19
C THR A 188 -13.52 -8.33 -9.17
N PRO A 189 -14.06 -9.48 -9.58
CA PRO A 189 -15.12 -9.53 -10.58
C PRO A 189 -16.42 -8.88 -10.11
N ASP A 190 -16.56 -8.64 -8.80
CA ASP A 190 -17.74 -8.04 -8.19
C ASP A 190 -17.51 -6.56 -7.77
N GLU A 191 -16.41 -5.91 -8.19
CA GLU A 191 -16.17 -4.47 -7.94
C GLU A 191 -16.73 -3.60 -9.09
N PRO A 192 -17.87 -2.89 -8.92
CA PRO A 192 -18.51 -2.15 -10.02
C PRO A 192 -17.60 -1.07 -10.63
N ARG A 193 -16.74 -0.47 -9.81
CA ARG A 193 -15.83 0.60 -10.25
C ARG A 193 -14.86 0.12 -11.35
N VAL A 194 -14.34 -1.09 -11.24
CA VAL A 194 -13.43 -1.65 -12.26
C VAL A 194 -14.17 -1.87 -13.58
N TRP A 195 -15.42 -2.36 -13.50
CA TRP A 195 -16.28 -2.55 -14.66
C TRP A 195 -16.59 -1.23 -15.37
N THR A 196 -16.95 -0.18 -14.63
CA THR A 196 -17.16 1.16 -15.19
C THR A 196 -15.93 1.66 -15.91
N ALA A 197 -14.74 1.59 -15.28
CA ALA A 197 -13.49 2.02 -15.90
C ALA A 197 -13.16 1.21 -17.17
N TRP A 198 -13.44 -0.09 -17.18
CA TRP A 198 -13.23 -0.95 -18.35
C TRP A 198 -14.17 -0.59 -19.50
N LEU A 199 -15.46 -0.40 -19.22
CA LEU A 199 -16.44 0.04 -20.21
C LEU A 199 -16.11 1.42 -20.78
N GLU A 200 -15.68 2.37 -19.95
CA GLU A 200 -15.23 3.69 -20.39
C GLU A 200 -14.01 3.60 -21.31
N HIS A 201 -13.04 2.75 -20.98
CA HIS A 201 -11.88 2.51 -21.82
C HIS A 201 -12.28 1.94 -23.19
N LEU A 202 -13.09 0.87 -23.22
CA LEU A 202 -13.55 0.24 -24.46
C LEU A 202 -14.34 1.21 -25.34
N LYS A 203 -15.21 2.02 -24.73
CA LYS A 203 -15.93 3.11 -25.41
C LYS A 203 -14.96 4.13 -26.01
N ARG A 204 -13.93 4.52 -25.27
CA ARG A 204 -12.92 5.51 -25.70
C ARG A 204 -12.09 5.02 -26.88
N ILE A 205 -11.75 3.74 -26.95
CA ILE A 205 -11.00 3.17 -28.08
C ILE A 205 -11.89 2.71 -29.25
N GLY A 206 -13.22 2.77 -29.09
CA GLY A 206 -14.18 2.41 -30.13
C GLY A 206 -14.37 0.91 -30.34
N ASP A 207 -13.98 0.08 -29.36
CA ASP A 207 -14.09 -1.37 -29.47
C ASP A 207 -15.50 -1.84 -29.09
N ARG A 208 -16.40 -1.79 -30.07
CA ARG A 208 -17.83 -2.03 -29.86
C ARG A 208 -18.14 -3.45 -29.42
N GLU A 209 -17.45 -4.43 -30.00
CA GLU A 209 -17.68 -5.86 -29.72
C GLU A 209 -17.33 -6.17 -28.26
N ARG A 210 -16.13 -5.80 -27.82
CA ARG A 210 -15.73 -6.01 -26.41
C ARG A 210 -16.57 -5.17 -25.46
N PHE A 211 -16.99 -3.96 -25.87
CA PHE A 211 -17.87 -3.12 -25.04
C PHE A 211 -19.22 -3.79 -24.80
N ASP A 212 -19.88 -4.29 -25.85
CA ASP A 212 -21.19 -4.92 -25.74
C ASP A 212 -21.13 -6.20 -24.90
N ALA A 213 -20.07 -7.01 -25.07
CA ALA A 213 -19.85 -8.19 -24.24
C ALA A 213 -19.61 -7.85 -22.76
N ALA A 214 -18.73 -6.88 -22.48
CA ALA A 214 -18.45 -6.44 -21.11
C ALA A 214 -19.69 -5.79 -20.45
N LEU A 215 -20.51 -5.08 -21.22
CA LEU A 215 -21.74 -4.45 -20.71
C LEU A 215 -22.78 -5.50 -20.33
N ALA A 216 -22.97 -6.53 -21.16
CA ALA A 216 -23.87 -7.63 -20.86
C ALA A 216 -23.44 -8.38 -19.59
N GLU A 217 -22.15 -8.60 -19.40
CA GLU A 217 -21.63 -9.24 -18.19
C GLU A 217 -21.81 -8.34 -16.95
N ALA A 218 -21.47 -7.05 -17.04
CA ALA A 218 -21.71 -6.10 -15.97
C ALA A 218 -23.20 -6.02 -15.59
N GLN A 219 -24.09 -6.03 -16.58
CA GLN A 219 -25.54 -6.04 -16.36
C GLN A 219 -26.03 -7.30 -15.65
N ALA A 220 -25.49 -8.46 -16.02
CA ALA A 220 -25.81 -9.72 -15.37
C ALA A 220 -25.36 -9.74 -13.90
N ARG A 221 -24.25 -9.08 -13.58
CA ARG A 221 -23.67 -9.01 -12.22
C ARG A 221 -24.34 -7.98 -11.32
N PHE A 222 -24.56 -6.77 -11.84
CA PHE A 222 -24.95 -5.61 -11.02
C PHE A 222 -26.36 -5.06 -11.32
N GLY A 223 -27.09 -5.66 -12.26
CA GLY A 223 -28.29 -5.06 -12.84
C GLY A 223 -27.93 -3.95 -13.84
N THR A 224 -28.91 -3.16 -14.30
CA THR A 224 -28.64 -2.06 -15.26
C THR A 224 -27.67 -1.06 -14.63
N PRO A 225 -26.40 -0.97 -15.08
CA PRO A 225 -25.45 -0.05 -14.47
C PRO A 225 -25.89 1.38 -14.81
N GLU A 226 -26.15 2.20 -13.78
CA GLU A 226 -26.13 3.64 -13.96
C GLU A 226 -24.68 4.03 -14.28
N LEU A 227 -24.37 4.13 -15.57
CA LEU A 227 -23.19 4.86 -16.01
C LEU A 227 -23.38 6.30 -15.56
N GLN A 228 -22.91 6.62 -14.35
CA GLN A 228 -22.94 7.97 -13.85
C GLN A 228 -22.20 8.85 -14.86
N SER A 229 -22.92 9.79 -15.45
CA SER A 229 -22.30 10.90 -16.19
C SER A 229 -21.25 11.54 -15.27
N PRO A 230 -20.02 11.78 -15.75
CA PRO A 230 -18.96 12.31 -14.89
C PRO A 230 -19.42 13.64 -14.28
N GLY A 231 -19.38 13.72 -12.95
CA GLY A 231 -19.51 14.95 -12.17
C GLY A 231 -18.19 15.69 -12.05
#